data_AF-A0A651GLX4-F1
#
_entry.id   AF-A0A651GLX4-F1
#
_cell.length_a   1.000
_cell.length_b   1.000
_cell.length_c   1.000
_cell.angle_alpha   90.00
_cell.angle_beta   90.00
_cell.angle_gamma   90.00
#
_symmetry.space_group_name_H-M   'P 1'
#
loop_
_entity.id
_entity.type
_entity.pdbx_description
1 polymer ?
#
loop_
_entity_poly.entity_id
_entity_poly.type
_entity_poly.pdbx_seq_one_letter_code
_entity_poly.pdbx_strand_id
1 'polypeptide(L)'
;QPTKPDTDLKNVQYALGAYVAIVREGAIFGDNQPGNIAPRSAAGICAEGRYLFLLAIDGRRPGHSLGVTIREAGLIMESLGAHNALNLDGGGSTAFAWLNPHNGDVELLNRPSDRPRLAGLPVPGSSERWNAYHLGIVVADTGEDVP
;
A
#
# COMPACT_ATOMS: atom_id res chain seq x y z
N GLN A 1 1.33 -0.56 27.25
CA GLN A 1 2.78 -0.39 27.42
C GLN A 1 3.44 -0.51 26.05
N PRO A 2 4.48 0.27 25.72
CA PRO A 2 5.22 0.01 24.49
C PRO A 2 5.91 -1.34 24.65
N THR A 3 5.54 -2.30 23.81
CA THR A 3 6.16 -3.62 23.77
C THR A 3 7.56 -3.47 23.18
N LYS A 4 8.57 -3.94 23.92
CA LYS A 4 9.90 -4.12 23.35
C LYS A 4 9.75 -5.05 22.14
N PRO A 5 10.31 -4.71 20.96
CA PRO A 5 10.28 -5.63 19.83
C PRO A 5 11.01 -6.91 20.22
N ASP A 6 10.41 -8.06 19.88
CA ASP A 6 10.99 -9.38 20.13
C ASP A 6 12.26 -9.64 19.28
N THR A 7 12.51 -8.76 18.30
CA THR A 7 13.61 -8.85 17.34
C THR A 7 14.69 -7.81 17.63
N ASP A 8 15.96 -8.21 17.49
CA ASP A 8 17.09 -7.28 17.50
C ASP A 8 17.06 -6.40 16.24
N LEU A 9 16.80 -5.10 16.41
CA LEU A 9 16.68 -4.14 15.32
C LEU A 9 18.00 -3.48 14.93
N LYS A 10 19.15 -3.83 15.54
CA LYS A 10 20.43 -3.14 15.34
C LYS A 10 20.89 -3.04 13.88
N ASN A 11 20.49 -3.97 13.02
CA ASN A 11 20.88 -4.00 11.61
C ASN A 11 19.76 -3.55 10.65
N VAL A 12 18.63 -3.06 11.18
CA VAL A 12 17.52 -2.55 10.36
C VAL A 12 17.88 -1.16 9.86
N GLN A 13 18.04 -1.00 8.55
CA GLN A 13 18.33 0.28 7.91
C GLN A 13 17.06 1.09 7.60
N TYR A 14 15.99 0.39 7.21
CA TYR A 14 14.71 0.99 6.84
C TYR A 14 13.58 0.25 7.54
N ALA A 15 12.61 1.01 8.02
CA ALA A 15 11.40 0.47 8.62
C ALA A 15 10.19 1.27 8.13
N LEU A 16 9.09 0.57 7.87
CA LEU A 16 7.82 1.17 7.50
C LEU A 16 6.81 0.90 8.61
N GLY A 17 6.29 1.97 9.21
CA GLY A 17 5.13 1.89 10.09
C GLY A 17 3.86 1.69 9.26
N ALA A 18 2.95 0.88 9.78
CA ALA A 18 1.65 0.63 9.15
C ALA A 18 0.55 0.59 10.22
N TYR A 19 -0.71 0.60 9.78
CA TYR A 19 -1.84 0.60 10.70
C TYR A 19 -2.09 -0.79 11.30
N VAL A 20 -2.16 -1.82 10.46
CA VAL A 20 -2.51 -3.18 10.89
C VAL A 20 -1.89 -4.24 9.97
N ALA A 21 -1.50 -5.38 10.54
CA ALA A 21 -1.15 -6.56 9.76
C ALA A 21 -2.43 -7.19 9.18
N ILE A 22 -2.43 -7.45 7.88
CA ILE A 22 -3.57 -8.04 7.13
C ILE A 22 -3.30 -9.46 6.67
N VAL A 23 -2.02 -9.84 6.59
CA VAL A 23 -1.59 -11.24 6.51
C VAL A 23 -0.44 -11.44 7.49
N ARG A 24 -0.50 -12.50 8.30
CA ARG A 24 0.62 -12.91 9.16
C ARG A 24 0.74 -14.41 9.10
N GLU A 25 1.90 -14.88 8.68
CA GLU A 25 2.20 -16.32 8.52
C GLU A 25 1.13 -17.04 7.67
N GLY A 26 0.72 -16.39 6.57
CA GLY A 26 -0.33 -16.87 5.66
C GLY A 26 -1.77 -16.74 6.20
N ALA A 27 -1.96 -16.44 7.48
CA ALA A 27 -3.29 -16.21 8.04
C ALA A 27 -3.78 -14.79 7.74
N ILE A 28 -5.05 -14.66 7.35
CA ILE A 28 -5.66 -13.38 6.93
C ILE A 28 -6.35 -12.71 8.12
N PHE A 29 -6.09 -11.41 8.27
CA PHE A 29 -6.63 -10.54 9.31
C PHE A 29 -7.32 -9.31 8.73
N GLY A 30 -8.00 -8.53 9.58
CA GLY A 30 -8.70 -7.31 9.21
C GLY A 30 -10.22 -7.42 9.32
N ASP A 31 -10.88 -6.27 9.40
CA ASP A 31 -12.34 -6.23 9.44
C ASP A 31 -12.94 -6.41 8.03
N ASN A 32 -14.13 -7.00 8.00
CA ASN A 32 -14.92 -7.21 6.79
C ASN A 32 -16.23 -6.42 6.85
N GLN A 33 -16.22 -5.25 7.49
CA GLN A 33 -17.43 -4.47 7.70
C GLN A 33 -17.81 -3.74 6.39
N PRO A 34 -19.04 -3.90 5.86
CA PRO A 34 -19.44 -3.25 4.61
C PRO A 34 -19.32 -1.72 4.62
N GLY A 35 -19.47 -1.09 5.80
CA GLY A 35 -19.29 0.35 5.98
C GLY A 35 -17.83 0.83 5.89
N ASN A 36 -16.86 -0.09 5.81
CA ASN A 36 -15.42 0.19 5.75
C ASN A 36 -14.82 -0.15 4.37
N ILE A 37 -15.61 -0.05 3.31
CA ILE A 37 -15.09 -0.15 1.94
C ILE A 37 -14.38 1.17 1.60
N ALA A 38 -13.09 1.09 1.26
CA ALA A 38 -12.28 2.26 0.93
C ALA A 38 -11.16 1.91 -0.06
N PRO A 39 -10.54 2.90 -0.72
CA PRO A 39 -9.23 2.70 -1.36
C PRO A 39 -8.21 2.19 -0.34
N ARG A 40 -7.34 1.27 -0.75
CA ARG A 40 -6.36 0.62 0.15
C ARG A 40 -4.98 0.65 -0.47
N SER A 41 -3.98 0.77 0.39
CA SER A 41 -2.58 0.56 0.03
C SER A 41 -2.03 -0.53 0.94
N ALA A 42 -1.26 -1.47 0.40
CA ALA A 42 -0.65 -2.53 1.21
C ALA A 42 0.73 -2.89 0.68
N ALA A 43 1.57 -3.42 1.57
CA ALA A 43 2.86 -3.98 1.24
C ALA A 43 3.03 -5.32 1.95
N GLY A 44 3.65 -6.29 1.28
CA GLY A 44 3.85 -7.62 1.85
C GLY A 44 5.01 -8.37 1.20
N ILE A 45 5.45 -9.42 1.86
CA ILE A 45 6.57 -10.26 1.41
C ILE A 45 6.16 -11.72 1.34
N CYS A 46 6.75 -12.47 0.41
CA CYS A 46 6.61 -13.93 0.38
C CYS A 46 7.31 -14.57 1.60
N ALA A 47 7.06 -15.86 1.85
CA ALA A 47 7.59 -16.56 3.02
C ALA A 47 9.13 -16.56 3.06
N GLU A 48 9.75 -16.66 1.89
CA GLU A 48 11.20 -16.68 1.70
C GLU A 48 11.82 -15.27 1.71
N GLY A 49 11.00 -14.22 1.73
CA GLY A 49 11.46 -12.82 1.69
C GLY A 49 12.06 -12.37 0.36
N ARG A 50 11.97 -13.19 -0.70
CA ARG A 50 12.50 -12.87 -2.04
C ARG A 50 11.67 -11.82 -2.78
N TYR A 51 10.34 -11.89 -2.63
CA TYR A 51 9.41 -11.01 -3.35
C TYR A 51 8.76 -10.00 -2.41
N LEU A 52 8.71 -8.76 -2.87
CA LEU A 52 7.97 -7.66 -2.27
C LEU A 52 6.76 -7.35 -3.15
N PHE A 53 5.57 -7.44 -2.56
CA PHE A 53 4.30 -7.10 -3.16
C PHE A 53 3.89 -5.72 -2.72
N LEU A 54 3.55 -4.86 -3.68
CA LEU A 54 2.96 -3.54 -3.45
C LEU A 54 1.57 -3.53 -4.08
N LEU A 55 0.60 -3.06 -3.32
CA LEU A 55 -0.80 -3.07 -3.73
C LEU A 55 -1.39 -1.68 -3.54
N ALA A 56 -2.05 -1.19 -4.58
CA ALA A 56 -2.90 -0.02 -4.54
C ALA A 56 -4.26 -0.38 -5.14
N ILE A 57 -5.32 -0.20 -4.35
CA ILE A 57 -6.70 -0.44 -4.75
C ILE A 57 -7.40 0.91 -4.75
N ASP A 58 -7.84 1.35 -5.94
CA ASP A 58 -8.70 2.52 -6.08
C ASP A 58 -10.04 2.32 -5.36
N GLY A 59 -10.72 3.41 -5.00
CA GLY A 59 -12.05 3.32 -4.39
C GLY A 59 -12.81 4.64 -4.45
N ARG A 60 -14.06 4.62 -3.95
CA ARG A 60 -14.98 5.78 -3.96
C ARG A 60 -15.28 6.34 -5.36
N ARG A 61 -15.11 5.52 -6.41
CA ARG A 61 -15.37 5.88 -7.81
C ARG A 61 -16.38 4.91 -8.43
N PRO A 62 -17.70 5.16 -8.32
CA PRO A 62 -18.72 4.35 -8.96
C PRO A 62 -18.44 4.16 -10.46
N GLY A 63 -18.59 2.94 -10.96
CA GLY A 63 -18.28 2.57 -12.35
C GLY A 63 -16.78 2.29 -12.63
N HIS A 64 -15.89 2.48 -11.65
CA HIS A 64 -14.47 2.11 -11.75
C HIS A 64 -14.05 1.19 -10.60
N SER A 65 -14.08 1.70 -9.37
CA SER A 65 -13.82 0.93 -8.16
C SER A 65 -14.51 1.54 -6.96
N LEU A 66 -15.21 0.71 -6.19
CA LEU A 66 -15.78 1.12 -4.91
C LEU A 66 -14.74 1.11 -3.78
N GLY A 67 -13.66 0.34 -3.93
CA GLY A 67 -12.68 0.03 -2.89
C GLY A 67 -12.92 -1.35 -2.31
N VAL A 68 -12.21 -1.66 -1.22
CA VAL A 68 -12.35 -2.93 -0.50
C VAL A 68 -12.27 -2.74 1.02
N THR A 69 -12.77 -3.70 1.76
CA THR A 69 -12.55 -3.83 3.20
C THR A 69 -11.09 -4.21 3.51
N ILE A 70 -10.69 -4.10 4.78
CA ILE A 70 -9.32 -4.48 5.19
C ILE A 70 -9.11 -5.99 4.99
N ARG A 71 -10.12 -6.81 5.30
CA ARG A 71 -10.04 -8.27 5.12
C ARG A 71 -9.92 -8.67 3.65
N GLU A 72 -10.66 -8.01 2.76
CA GLU A 72 -10.54 -8.24 1.31
C GLU A 72 -9.17 -7.84 0.77
N ALA A 73 -8.57 -6.75 1.26
CA ALA A 73 -7.18 -6.42 0.92
C ALA A 73 -6.21 -7.52 1.38
N GLY A 74 -6.43 -8.11 2.57
CA GLY A 74 -5.66 -9.25 3.07
C GLY A 74 -5.80 -10.50 2.18
N LEU A 75 -7.03 -10.82 1.76
CA LEU A 75 -7.29 -11.90 0.80
C LEU A 75 -6.57 -11.69 -0.53
N ILE A 76 -6.56 -10.46 -1.06
CA ILE A 76 -5.83 -10.14 -2.29
C ILE A 76 -4.33 -10.33 -2.09
N MET A 77 -3.76 -9.82 -1.00
CA MET A 77 -2.32 -9.97 -0.72
C MET A 77 -1.91 -11.43 -0.58
N GLU A 78 -2.68 -12.24 0.15
CA GLU A 78 -2.43 -13.67 0.29
C GLU A 78 -2.52 -14.39 -1.07
N SER A 79 -3.52 -14.07 -1.88
CA SER A 79 -3.65 -14.65 -3.23
C SER A 79 -2.52 -14.29 -4.19
N LEU A 80 -1.85 -13.15 -3.97
CA LEU A 80 -0.66 -12.73 -4.71
C LEU A 80 0.61 -13.46 -4.24
N GLY A 81 0.54 -14.21 -3.13
CA GLY A 81 1.67 -14.94 -2.54
C GLY A 81 2.33 -14.25 -1.34
N ALA A 82 1.72 -13.19 -0.79
CA ALA A 82 2.25 -12.57 0.42
C ALA A 82 2.00 -13.47 1.64
N HIS A 83 3.07 -13.83 2.33
CA HIS A 83 3.02 -14.60 3.58
C HIS A 83 2.89 -13.68 4.81
N ASN A 84 3.44 -12.47 4.72
CA ASN A 84 3.23 -11.40 5.68
C ASN A 84 2.90 -10.11 4.93
N ALA A 85 1.86 -9.38 5.35
CA ALA A 85 1.44 -8.14 4.72
C ALA A 85 0.85 -7.15 5.72
N LEU A 86 1.11 -5.87 5.47
CA LEU A 86 0.63 -4.74 6.25
C LEU A 86 -0.30 -3.87 5.40
N ASN A 87 -1.41 -3.42 5.98
CA ASN A 87 -2.22 -2.35 5.39
C ASN A 87 -1.60 -1.00 5.76
N LEU A 88 -1.19 -0.26 4.72
CA LEU A 88 -0.63 1.08 4.82
C LEU A 88 -1.75 2.14 4.87
N ASP A 89 -1.37 3.42 4.86
CA ASP A 89 -2.37 4.48 4.75
C ASP A 89 -3.11 4.38 3.41
N GLY A 90 -4.43 4.53 3.47
CA GLY A 90 -5.34 4.30 2.36
C GLY A 90 -6.19 5.53 2.05
N GLY A 91 -7.36 5.29 1.45
CA GLY A 91 -8.31 6.36 1.17
C GLY A 91 -7.79 7.36 0.13
N GLY A 92 -7.79 8.64 0.50
CA GLY A 92 -7.30 9.72 -0.37
C GLY A 92 -5.81 9.58 -0.71
N SER A 93 -5.05 9.02 0.23
CA SER A 93 -3.60 8.85 0.15
C SER A 93 -3.16 7.69 -0.77
N THR A 94 -4.08 6.83 -1.23
CA THR A 94 -3.72 5.70 -2.10
C THR A 94 -3.28 6.21 -3.47
N ALA A 95 -1.97 6.22 -3.67
CA ALA A 95 -1.30 6.58 -4.91
C ALA A 95 -0.15 5.61 -5.18
N PHE A 96 -0.05 5.14 -6.42
CA PHE A 96 1.03 4.28 -6.88
C PHE A 96 1.61 4.87 -8.15
N ALA A 97 2.86 5.29 -8.07
CA ALA A 97 3.56 5.91 -9.18
C ALA A 97 4.87 5.18 -9.41
N TRP A 98 5.35 5.24 -10.64
CA TRP A 98 6.65 4.71 -11.01
C TRP A 98 7.41 5.74 -11.86
N LEU A 99 8.73 5.67 -11.79
CA LEU A 99 9.60 6.38 -12.71
C LEU A 99 9.78 5.49 -13.94
N ASN A 100 9.22 5.90 -15.08
CA ASN A 100 9.34 5.14 -16.32
C ASN A 100 10.80 5.19 -16.80
N PRO A 101 11.49 4.03 -16.92
CA PRO A 101 12.91 4.01 -17.23
C PRO A 101 13.23 4.37 -18.69
N HIS A 102 12.23 4.40 -19.58
CA HIS A 102 12.44 4.67 -21.01
C HIS A 102 12.48 6.16 -21.33
N ASN A 103 11.66 6.97 -20.67
CA ASN A 103 11.53 8.41 -20.90
C ASN A 103 11.95 9.26 -19.69
N GLY A 104 12.07 8.68 -18.50
CA GLY A 104 12.38 9.40 -17.26
C GLY A 104 11.19 10.13 -16.64
N ASP A 105 9.97 9.90 -17.12
CA ASP A 105 8.77 10.55 -16.58
C ASP A 105 8.25 9.79 -15.34
N VAL A 106 7.71 10.53 -14.37
CA VAL A 106 6.95 9.92 -13.26
C VAL A 106 5.51 9.75 -13.71
N GLU A 107 5.04 8.50 -13.73
CA GLU A 107 3.69 8.16 -14.14
C GLU A 107 2.89 7.61 -12.97
N LEU A 108 1.64 8.07 -12.84
CA LEU A 108 0.70 7.56 -11.86
C LEU A 108 -0.06 6.36 -12.45
N LEU A 109 0.00 5.22 -11.77
CA LEU A 109 -0.54 3.94 -12.24
C LEU A 109 -1.99 3.71 -11.79
N ASN A 110 -2.43 4.37 -10.72
CA ASN A 110 -3.80 4.25 -10.19
C ASN A 110 -4.60 5.56 -10.33
N ARG A 111 -5.86 5.58 -9.86
CA ARG A 111 -6.74 6.76 -9.87
C ARG A 111 -7.09 7.18 -8.44
N PRO A 112 -6.23 7.98 -7.76
CA PRO A 112 -6.44 8.43 -6.39
C PRO A 112 -7.84 8.97 -6.15
N SER A 113 -8.42 8.68 -4.98
CA SER A 113 -9.83 8.96 -4.72
C SER A 113 -10.11 10.43 -4.39
N ASP A 114 -9.12 11.16 -3.88
CA ASP A 114 -9.24 12.59 -3.64
C ASP A 114 -9.25 13.36 -4.96
N ARG A 115 -10.12 14.37 -5.05
CA ARG A 115 -10.18 15.22 -6.23
C ARG A 115 -8.95 16.14 -6.24
N PRO A 116 -8.31 16.37 -7.40
CA PRO A 116 -7.38 17.48 -7.53
C PRO A 116 -8.10 18.76 -7.11
N ARG A 117 -7.40 19.68 -6.42
CA ARG A 117 -7.91 21.02 -6.15
C ARG A 117 -8.44 21.58 -7.47
N LEU A 118 -9.75 21.79 -7.57
CA LEU A 118 -10.33 22.34 -8.80
C LEU A 118 -9.80 23.78 -8.92
N ALA A 119 -8.94 24.03 -9.90
CA ALA A 119 -8.44 25.36 -10.24
C ALA A 119 -7.88 26.18 -9.04
N GLY A 120 -7.14 25.53 -8.12
CA GLY A 120 -6.51 26.21 -6.99
C GLY A 120 -7.47 26.68 -5.89
N LEU A 121 -8.75 26.36 -5.96
CA LEU A 121 -9.72 26.65 -4.89
C LEU A 121 -9.78 25.49 -3.90
N PRO A 122 -9.85 25.75 -2.58
CA PRO A 122 -10.15 24.72 -1.60
C PRO A 122 -11.54 24.13 -1.89
N VAL A 123 -11.65 22.83 -2.15
CA VAL A 123 -12.96 22.16 -2.10
C VAL A 123 -13.27 21.91 -0.63
N PRO A 124 -14.41 22.39 -0.10
CA PRO A 124 -14.83 22.04 1.26
C PRO A 124 -14.88 20.52 1.40
N GLY A 125 -14.03 19.96 2.26
CA GLY A 125 -13.91 18.52 2.49
C GLY A 125 -12.83 17.78 1.69
N SER A 126 -12.10 18.42 0.75
CA SER A 126 -10.88 17.85 0.17
C SER A 126 -9.66 18.42 0.89
N SER A 127 -9.28 17.78 1.99
CA SER A 127 -7.95 17.94 2.55
C SER A 127 -7.13 16.78 2.01
N GLU A 128 -6.20 17.07 1.10
CA GLU A 128 -4.94 16.34 1.06
C GLU A 128 -4.46 16.28 2.52
N ARG A 129 -4.32 15.07 3.05
CA ARG A 129 -3.88 14.91 4.44
C ARG A 129 -2.37 14.89 4.43
N TRP A 130 -1.76 15.63 5.36
CA TRP A 130 -0.30 15.69 5.54
C TRP A 130 0.32 14.39 6.07
N ASN A 131 -0.45 13.31 6.17
CA ASN A 131 0.06 11.98 6.49
C ASN A 131 0.09 11.14 5.21
N ALA A 132 1.27 11.00 4.62
CA ALA A 132 1.52 10.00 3.58
C ALA A 132 2.67 9.11 4.05
N TYR A 133 2.41 7.81 4.12
CA TYR A 133 3.51 6.84 4.17
C TYR A 133 4.07 6.74 2.75
N HIS A 134 5.18 7.40 2.50
CA HIS A 134 5.90 7.26 1.25
C HIS A 134 6.84 6.05 1.35
N LEU A 135 6.51 4.98 0.62
CA LEU A 135 7.42 3.86 0.41
C LEU A 135 8.00 3.98 -1.00
N GLY A 136 9.25 4.44 -1.08
CA GLY A 136 10.03 4.44 -2.32
C GLY A 136 10.90 3.19 -2.39
N ILE A 137 10.83 2.46 -3.49
CA ILE A 137 11.68 1.30 -3.75
C ILE A 137 12.42 1.56 -5.06
N VAL A 138 13.74 1.44 -5.01
CA VAL A 138 14.59 1.47 -6.20
C VAL A 138 15.01 0.04 -6.48
N VAL A 139 14.57 -0.50 -7.61
CA VAL A 139 15.05 -1.78 -8.10
C VAL A 139 16.25 -1.48 -8.99
N ALA A 140 17.45 -1.81 -8.52
CA ALA A 140 18.63 -1.86 -9.37
C ALA A 140 18.68 -3.24 -10.02
N ASP A 141 18.81 -3.30 -11.35
CA ASP A 141 19.14 -4.55 -12.02
C ASP A 141 20.53 -5.01 -11.52
N THR A 142 20.56 -6.13 -10.81
CA THR A 142 21.79 -6.70 -10.28
C THR A 142 22.57 -7.49 -11.33
N GLY A 143 22.03 -7.68 -12.54
CA GLY A 143 22.64 -8.47 -13.60
C GLY A 143 22.66 -9.97 -13.32
N GLU A 144 21.97 -10.43 -12.28
CA GLU A 144 21.79 -11.85 -11.99
C GLU A 144 20.43 -12.29 -12.55
N ASP A 145 20.44 -13.26 -13.46
CA ASP A 145 19.23 -13.87 -13.98
C ASP A 145 18.40 -14.41 -12.81
N VAL A 146 17.16 -13.94 -12.71
CA VAL A 146 16.16 -14.46 -11.78
C VAL A 146 15.68 -15.80 -12.36
N PRO A 147 15.99 -16.97 -11.75
CA PRO A 147 15.43 -18.25 -12.20
C PRO A 147 13.91 -18.29 -12.02
#